data_AF-A0A2E0KD75-F1
#
_entry.id   AF-A0A2E0KD75-F1
#
_cell.length_a   1.000
_cell.length_b   1.000
_cell.length_c   1.000
_cell.angle_alpha   90.00
_cell.angle_beta   90.00
_cell.angle_gamma   90.00
#
_symmetry.space_group_name_H-M   'P 1'
#
loop_
_entity.id
_entity.type
_entity.pdbx_description
1 polymer ?
#
loop_
_entity_poly.entity_id
_entity_poly.type
_entity_poly.pdbx_seq_one_letter_code
_entity_poly.pdbx_strand_id
1 'polypeptide(L)'
;FGQEEETYNIVAAHGYFGRLIFQYASFNNSRSLHFFLGAWPVVGIWFTSMGIGTMAFNLNGFNFNQSILDSQGRVVNTWADVLNRANLGMEVMHERNAHNFPLDLAAVESTPVALQAPAIG
;
A
#
# COMPACT_ATOMS: atom_id res chain seq x y z
N PHE A 1 38.89 -7.22 -14.15
CA PHE A 1 37.42 -7.43 -14.22
C PHE A 1 37.19 -8.85 -14.70
N GLY A 2 36.21 -9.58 -14.16
CA GLY A 2 35.99 -11.00 -14.49
C GLY A 2 36.92 -12.00 -13.77
N GLN A 3 37.34 -11.70 -12.54
CA GLN A 3 38.00 -12.69 -11.68
C GLN A 3 37.00 -13.76 -11.23
N GLU A 4 37.47 -14.99 -11.01
CA GLU A 4 36.62 -16.14 -10.67
C GLU A 4 36.27 -16.20 -9.17
N GLU A 5 37.11 -15.63 -8.31
CA GLU A 5 36.95 -15.68 -6.86
C GLU A 5 36.10 -14.51 -6.32
N GLU A 6 35.37 -14.78 -5.25
CA GLU A 6 34.58 -13.77 -4.52
C GLU A 6 35.51 -12.76 -3.83
N THR A 7 35.13 -11.47 -3.84
CA THR A 7 35.94 -10.38 -3.25
C THR A 7 35.75 -10.22 -1.74
N TYR A 8 34.87 -11.02 -1.14
CA TYR A 8 34.50 -10.92 0.27
C TYR A 8 34.19 -12.29 0.87
N ASN A 9 34.24 -12.39 2.20
CA ASN A 9 33.95 -13.63 2.93
C ASN A 9 32.53 -13.62 3.51
N ILE A 10 31.60 -14.32 2.85
CA ILE A 10 30.21 -14.43 3.29
C ILE A 10 30.04 -15.12 4.64
N VAL A 11 30.93 -16.06 5.01
CA VAL A 11 30.88 -16.75 6.31
C VAL A 11 31.21 -15.78 7.44
N ALA A 12 32.22 -14.92 7.23
CA ALA A 12 32.57 -13.87 8.20
C ALA A 12 31.43 -12.84 8.34
N ALA A 13 30.84 -12.40 7.22
CA ALA A 13 29.71 -11.49 7.21
C ALA A 13 28.48 -12.09 7.90
N HIS A 14 28.16 -13.36 7.61
CA HIS A 14 27.09 -14.10 8.26
C HIS A 14 27.31 -14.21 9.77
N GLY A 15 28.54 -14.55 10.20
CA GLY A 15 28.91 -14.64 11.60
C GLY A 15 28.85 -13.31 12.35
N TYR A 16 29.19 -12.20 11.70
CA TYR A 16 29.00 -10.85 12.26
C TYR A 16 27.51 -10.53 12.45
N PHE A 17 26.72 -10.63 11.39
CA PHE A 17 25.30 -10.25 11.43
C PHE A 17 24.47 -11.20 12.31
N GLY A 18 24.80 -12.49 12.34
CA GLY A 18 24.16 -13.48 13.20
C GLY A 18 24.43 -13.26 14.70
N ARG A 19 25.54 -12.60 15.05
CA ARG A 19 25.82 -12.14 16.43
C ARG A 19 25.14 -10.80 16.74
N LEU A 20 24.92 -9.96 15.73
CA LEU A 20 24.27 -8.66 15.90
C LEU A 20 22.77 -8.80 16.20
N ILE A 21 22.07 -9.69 15.50
CA ILE A 21 20.62 -9.89 15.64
C ILE A 21 20.34 -11.24 16.32
N PHE A 22 20.40 -12.34 15.57
CA PHE A 22 20.47 -13.73 16.04
C PHE A 22 20.79 -14.63 14.84
N GLN A 23 21.35 -15.83 15.08
CA GLN A 23 21.99 -16.63 14.03
C GLN A 23 21.08 -16.95 12.82
N TYR A 24 19.80 -17.23 13.06
CA TYR A 24 18.83 -17.57 12.01
C TYR A 24 18.29 -16.37 11.21
N ALA A 25 18.47 -15.13 11.69
CA ALA A 25 18.09 -13.92 10.94
C ALA A 25 19.10 -13.54 9.85
N SER A 26 20.24 -14.24 9.77
CA SER A 26 21.33 -13.93 8.85
C SER A 26 21.35 -14.87 7.65
N PHE A 27 21.60 -14.32 6.45
CA PHE A 27 21.76 -15.12 5.23
C PHE A 27 23.18 -15.72 5.18
N ASN A 28 23.28 -17.03 5.03
CA ASN A 28 24.53 -17.74 4.73
C ASN A 28 24.62 -18.19 3.26
N ASN A 29 23.55 -17.99 2.48
CA ASN A 29 23.48 -18.26 1.05
C ASN A 29 23.33 -16.94 0.28
N SER A 30 24.35 -16.59 -0.52
CA SER A 30 24.38 -15.35 -1.30
C SER A 30 23.21 -15.24 -2.28
N ARG A 31 22.78 -16.35 -2.90
CA ARG A 31 21.66 -16.33 -3.87
C ARG A 31 20.33 -15.97 -3.19
N SER A 32 20.10 -16.49 -1.98
CA SER A 32 18.91 -16.17 -1.19
C SER A 32 18.92 -14.71 -0.74
N LEU A 33 20.09 -14.19 -0.32
CA LEU A 33 20.25 -12.77 0.01
C LEU A 33 19.89 -11.87 -1.17
N HIS A 34 20.49 -12.10 -2.34
CA HIS A 34 20.24 -11.25 -3.51
C HIS A 34 18.80 -11.39 -4.03
N PHE A 35 18.21 -12.59 -3.96
CA PHE A 35 16.79 -12.77 -4.25
C PHE A 35 15.92 -11.95 -3.30
N PHE A 36 16.18 -11.99 -1.99
CA PHE A 36 15.44 -11.21 -1.01
C PHE A 36 15.57 -9.70 -1.27
N LEU A 37 16.78 -9.21 -1.54
CA LEU A 37 17.01 -7.80 -1.87
C LEU A 37 16.23 -7.33 -3.10
N GLY A 38 16.05 -8.21 -4.10
CA GLY A 38 15.21 -7.92 -5.26
C GLY A 38 13.71 -8.04 -4.96
N ALA A 39 13.30 -9.13 -4.32
CA ALA A 39 11.88 -9.44 -4.09
C ALA A 39 11.22 -8.46 -3.10
N TRP A 40 11.92 -8.05 -2.04
CA TRP A 40 11.37 -7.20 -0.99
C TRP A 40 10.78 -5.87 -1.50
N PRO A 41 11.53 -5.02 -2.22
CA PRO A 41 10.97 -3.79 -2.77
C PRO A 41 9.95 -4.04 -3.89
N VAL A 42 10.17 -5.08 -4.72
CA VAL A 42 9.27 -5.38 -5.87
C VAL A 42 7.88 -5.75 -5.39
N VAL A 43 7.77 -6.65 -4.40
CA VAL A 43 6.48 -7.04 -3.82
C VAL A 43 5.78 -5.84 -3.18
N GLY A 44 6.52 -4.95 -2.52
CA GLY A 44 5.97 -3.70 -1.97
C GLY A 44 5.32 -2.81 -3.04
N ILE A 45 6.02 -2.60 -4.16
CA ILE A 45 5.51 -1.79 -5.28
C ILE A 45 4.28 -2.46 -5.93
N TRP A 46 4.25 -3.79 -6.03
CA TRP A 46 3.07 -4.51 -6.52
C TRP A 46 1.84 -4.23 -5.64
N PHE A 47 1.97 -4.28 -4.31
CA PHE A 47 0.87 -3.95 -3.41
C PHE A 47 0.43 -2.48 -3.51
N THR A 48 1.36 -1.53 -3.65
CA THR A 48 1.00 -0.12 -3.89
C THR A 48 0.23 0.06 -5.20
N SER A 49 0.68 -0.58 -6.28
CA SER A 49 0.00 -0.55 -7.57
C SER A 49 -1.41 -1.15 -7.49
N MET A 50 -1.55 -2.31 -6.85
CA MET A 50 -2.86 -2.93 -6.61
C MET A 50 -3.77 -2.03 -5.75
N GLY A 51 -3.23 -1.38 -4.71
CA GLY A 51 -3.99 -0.46 -3.85
C GLY A 51 -4.54 0.75 -4.60
N ILE A 52 -3.73 1.37 -5.47
CA ILE A 52 -4.22 2.44 -6.36
C ILE A 52 -5.27 1.89 -7.34
N GLY A 53 -5.03 0.69 -7.88
CA GLY A 53 -5.98 0.02 -8.77
C GLY A 53 -7.35 -0.24 -8.12
N THR A 54 -7.41 -0.57 -6.82
CA THR A 54 -8.68 -0.73 -6.10
C THR A 54 -9.31 0.60 -5.72
N MET A 55 -8.51 1.58 -5.29
CA MET A 55 -9.01 2.92 -4.95
C MET A 55 -9.57 3.65 -6.17
N ALA A 56 -9.11 3.34 -7.39
CA ALA A 56 -9.69 3.84 -8.63
C ALA A 56 -11.17 3.46 -8.83
N PHE A 57 -11.64 2.39 -8.16
CA PHE A 57 -13.05 1.97 -8.13
C PHE A 57 -13.74 2.33 -6.82
N ASN A 58 -13.26 3.37 -6.13
CA ASN A 58 -13.79 3.88 -4.86
C ASN A 58 -13.77 2.87 -3.69
N LEU A 59 -12.96 1.80 -3.78
CA LEU A 59 -12.66 0.93 -2.64
C LEU A 59 -11.51 1.55 -1.84
N ASN A 60 -11.90 2.42 -0.91
CA ASN A 60 -10.97 3.24 -0.13
C ASN A 60 -10.37 2.51 1.08
N GLY A 61 -9.42 3.18 1.74
CA GLY A 61 -8.82 2.71 2.99
C GLY A 61 -9.81 2.65 4.16
N PHE A 62 -9.31 2.17 5.31
CA PHE A 62 -10.14 2.05 6.50
C PHE A 62 -10.72 3.39 6.95
N ASN A 63 -11.99 3.36 7.36
CA ASN A 63 -12.67 4.49 7.97
C ASN A 63 -12.96 4.17 9.44
N PHE A 64 -12.28 4.88 10.34
CA PHE A 64 -12.46 4.75 11.79
C PHE A 64 -12.96 6.05 12.43
N ASN A 65 -13.71 6.85 11.67
CA ASN A 65 -14.29 8.07 12.18
C ASN A 65 -15.25 7.76 13.34
N GLN A 66 -15.05 8.42 14.48
CA GLN A 66 -15.87 8.28 15.69
C GLN A 66 -16.00 6.84 16.20
N SER A 67 -14.99 6.00 15.96
CA SER A 67 -15.07 4.56 16.27
C SER A 67 -15.00 4.21 17.76
N ILE A 68 -14.61 5.15 18.63
CA ILE A 68 -14.57 4.96 20.08
C ILE A 68 -15.61 5.85 20.74
N LEU A 69 -16.49 5.23 21.52
CA LEU A 69 -17.51 5.89 22.33
C LEU A 69 -17.27 5.61 23.80
N ASP A 70 -17.56 6.59 24.66
CA ASP A 70 -17.61 6.36 26.10
C ASP A 70 -18.94 5.70 26.53
N SER A 71 -19.09 5.42 27.83
CA SER A 71 -20.30 4.80 28.38
C SER A 71 -21.56 5.66 28.27
N GLN A 72 -21.43 6.94 27.93
CA GLN A 72 -22.54 7.88 27.70
C GLN A 72 -22.84 8.04 26.21
N GLY A 73 -22.12 7.32 25.33
CA GLY A 73 -22.26 7.43 23.87
C GLY A 73 -21.57 8.66 23.28
N ARG A 74 -20.70 9.35 24.03
CA ARG A 74 -19.93 10.48 23.51
C ARG A 74 -18.70 9.98 22.78
N VAL A 75 -18.38 10.63 21.66
CA VAL A 75 -17.20 10.30 20.85
C VAL A 75 -15.92 10.64 21.60
N VAL A 76 -15.02 9.66 21.71
CA VAL A 76 -13.65 9.85 22.17
C VAL A 76 -12.76 9.94 20.93
N ASN A 77 -12.30 11.16 20.60
CA ASN A 77 -11.48 11.39 19.41
C ASN A 77 -10.16 10.60 19.48
N THR A 78 -9.78 10.05 18.33
CA THR A 78 -8.54 9.30 18.11
C THR A 78 -7.68 10.00 17.04
N TRP A 79 -6.53 9.40 16.72
CA TRP A 79 -5.73 9.83 15.56
C TRP A 79 -6.48 9.73 14.23
N ALA A 80 -7.43 8.79 14.09
CA ALA A 80 -8.26 8.70 12.89
C ALA A 80 -9.15 9.94 12.71
N ASP A 81 -9.72 10.45 13.80
CA ASP A 81 -10.55 11.67 13.76
C ASP A 81 -9.73 12.93 13.45
N VAL A 82 -8.46 12.96 13.86
CA VAL A 82 -7.52 14.03 13.49
C VAL A 82 -7.19 13.98 11.99
N LEU A 83 -6.89 12.78 11.46
CA LEU A 83 -6.69 12.59 10.02
C LEU A 83 -7.92 12.96 9.21
N ASN A 84 -9.13 12.63 9.70
CA ASN A 84 -10.37 13.00 9.05
C ASN A 84 -10.54 14.53 8.95
N ARG A 85 -10.15 15.29 9.98
CA ARG A 85 -10.19 16.76 9.92
C ARG A 85 -9.24 17.33 8.88
N ALA A 86 -8.04 16.74 8.73
CA ALA A 86 -7.11 17.12 7.67
C ALA A 86 -7.66 16.80 6.28
N ASN A 87 -8.29 15.62 6.13
CA ASN A 87 -8.94 15.20 4.88
C ASN A 87 -10.08 16.16 4.50
N LEU A 88 -10.95 16.53 5.44
CA LEU A 88 -12.00 17.53 5.22
C LEU A 88 -11.42 18.88 4.75
N GLY A 89 -10.30 19.31 5.33
CA GLY A 89 -9.62 20.53 4.92
C GLY A 89 -9.12 20.48 3.46
N MET A 90 -8.68 19.31 2.99
CA MET A 90 -8.32 19.12 1.58
C MET A 90 -9.56 19.07 0.68
N GLU A 91 -10.59 18.31 1.07
CA GLU A 91 -11.83 18.12 0.31
C GLU A 91 -12.53 19.45 0.02
N VAL A 92 -12.69 20.32 1.02
CA VAL A 92 -13.39 21.62 0.84
C VAL A 92 -12.60 22.66 0.03
N MET A 93 -11.28 22.47 -0.11
CA MET A 93 -10.40 23.42 -0.81
C MET A 93 -9.98 22.93 -2.20
N HIS A 94 -10.01 21.62 -2.45
CA HIS A 94 -9.67 21.03 -3.73
C HIS A 94 -10.66 21.47 -4.80
N GLU A 95 -10.16 21.76 -6.02
CA GLU A 95 -11.00 22.13 -7.16
C GLU A 95 -12.07 23.20 -6.84
N ARG A 96 -11.67 24.25 -6.09
CA ARG A 96 -12.53 25.30 -5.50
C ARG A 96 -13.65 25.92 -6.36
N ASN A 97 -13.57 25.82 -7.68
CA ASN A 97 -14.52 26.41 -8.63
C ASN A 97 -15.16 25.35 -9.56
N ALA A 98 -14.92 24.05 -9.36
CA ALA A 98 -15.42 22.98 -10.24
C ALA A 98 -16.76 22.40 -9.77
N HIS A 99 -17.10 22.54 -8.49
CA HIS A 99 -18.26 21.90 -7.89
C HIS A 99 -19.44 22.86 -7.75
N ASN A 100 -20.59 22.50 -8.35
CA ASN A 100 -21.86 23.23 -8.21
C ASN A 100 -22.89 22.48 -7.34
N PHE A 101 -22.59 21.23 -6.99
CA PHE A 101 -23.42 20.37 -6.17
C PHE A 101 -22.67 20.01 -4.89
N PRO A 102 -23.39 19.74 -3.78
CA PRO A 102 -22.77 19.54 -2.46
C PRO A 102 -22.06 18.19 -2.29
N LEU A 103 -22.29 17.21 -3.18
CA LEU A 103 -21.65 15.90 -3.14
C LEU A 103 -20.73 15.75 -4.34
N ASP A 104 -19.46 15.45 -4.07
CA ASP A 104 -18.50 15.08 -5.09
C ASP A 104 -18.66 13.59 -5.42
N LEU A 105 -19.38 13.31 -6.51
CA LEU A 105 -19.61 11.96 -7.02
C LEU A 105 -19.21 11.93 -8.50
N ALA A 106 -18.21 11.13 -8.83
CA ALA A 106 -17.88 10.82 -10.22
C ALA A 106 -18.64 9.55 -10.65
N ALA A 107 -19.79 9.74 -11.32
CA ALA A 107 -20.46 8.65 -12.03
C ALA A 107 -19.91 8.55 -13.46
N VAL A 108 -19.30 7.42 -13.81
CA VAL A 108 -19.07 7.07 -15.21
C VAL A 108 -20.42 6.61 -15.79
N GLU A 109 -20.77 7.01 -17.01
CA GLU A 109 -21.93 6.44 -17.70
C GLU A 109 -21.83 4.91 -17.67
N SER A 110 -22.90 4.21 -17.26
CA SER A 110 -22.91 2.76 -17.24
C SER A 110 -22.69 2.24 -18.66
N THR A 111 -21.53 1.68 -18.96
CA THR A 111 -21.31 0.96 -20.21
C THR A 111 -22.06 -0.37 -20.12
N PRO A 112 -23.02 -0.65 -21.03
CA PRO A 112 -23.72 -1.92 -21.01
C PRO A 112 -22.70 -3.04 -21.27
N VAL A 113 -22.54 -3.94 -20.29
CA VAL A 113 -21.73 -5.15 -20.46
C VAL A 113 -22.37 -5.99 -21.57
N ALA A 114 -21.61 -6.35 -22.59
CA ALA A 114 -22.08 -7.23 -23.65
C ALA A 114 -22.37 -8.61 -23.05
N LEU A 115 -23.66 -8.90 -22.79
CA LEU A 115 -24.13 -10.19 -22.29
C LEU A 115 -24.19 -11.27 -23.38
N GLN A 116 -23.92 -10.91 -24.63
CA GLN A 116 -23.99 -11.82 -25.77
C GLN A 116 -22.62 -11.93 -26.45
N ALA A 117 -22.08 -13.13 -26.49
CA ALA A 117 -20.84 -13.43 -27.20
C ALA A 117 -21.03 -13.23 -28.72
N PRO A 118 -20.01 -12.73 -29.45
CA PRO A 118 -20.08 -12.61 -30.89
C PRO A 118 -20.27 -14.00 -31.53
N ALA A 119 -21.21 -14.12 -32.46
CA ALA A 119 -21.35 -15.32 -33.26
C ALA A 119 -20.14 -15.42 -34.21
N ILE A 120 -19.34 -16.46 -34.05
CA ILE A 120 -18.29 -16.82 -35.00
C ILE A 120 -18.98 -17.66 -36.08
N GLY A 121 -19.08 -17.10 -37.28
CA GLY A 121 -19.56 -17.78 -38.48
C GLY A 121 -18.52 -18.71 -39.08
#